data_AF-A0A7K9AYB7-F1
#
_entry.id   AF-A0A7K9AYB7-F1
#
_cell.length_a   1.000
_cell.length_b   1.000
_cell.length_c   1.000
_cell.angle_alpha   90.00
_cell.angle_beta   90.00
_cell.angle_gamma   90.00
#
_symmetry.space_group_name_H-M   'P 1'
#
loop_
_entity.id
_entity.type
_entity.pdbx_description
1 polymer ?
#
loop_
_entity_poly.entity_id
_entity_poly.type
_entity_poly.pdbx_seq_one_letter_code
_entity_poly.pdbx_strand_id
1 'polypeptide(L)'
;MTSKATKDIIIGKWGLKSGSSRPENELEKCKKENAALRKSMEEIVKGKSKMTDPERNRLLEKILSLETAKEKNSHLLGEKDKEIKNLKDKFKSKNKSSEVSSLLSQLEEKTKEAERREQLLNSLSEEMDRLKCNLATVTARCSELENRASTFQASQEAVMDSTGSPTNLNEVEKQLKDALEKNQQWLLYDQQREAYVRGLLGRIFELEQKSEVVNQQHATESSAEGPLQEEKQKYYDQLLLTAKSDLETERRTITQLKSELNELKKKYEETQQEIMSLNALLQSQQVVEMKTLENENKIKGDKLQRLKQENEIIKGQLREEKKKSDDLLSQVQLLRKSLLKQQEEHTRIALLEQQIQICTTDFENEKLDRQNLQHQLNKVLKELRKAREQITRLEPLKLQDSGHMEPQEGLQAAFEEKMTIYDRSPSLKRSNLLDESFLECPRCKMQYPTSQHRELLAHIDFCTA
;
A
#
# COMPACT_ATOMS: atom_id res chain seq x y z
N MET A 1 33.40 39.65 9.90
CA MET A 1 32.10 40.34 10.00
C MET A 1 31.02 39.31 10.27
N THR A 2 30.27 39.52 11.35
CA THR A 2 29.31 38.60 11.95
C THR A 2 27.95 38.62 11.23
N SER A 3 27.43 37.46 10.86
CA SER A 3 25.98 37.27 10.62
C SER A 3 25.55 35.89 11.10
N LYS A 4 25.00 35.92 12.32
CA LYS A 4 24.46 34.80 13.08
C LYS A 4 23.09 34.45 12.48
N ALA A 5 22.99 33.32 11.78
CA ALA A 5 21.73 32.86 11.21
C ALA A 5 20.86 32.22 12.30
N THR A 6 19.79 32.92 12.66
CA THR A 6 18.67 32.46 13.48
C THR A 6 17.96 31.32 12.76
N LYS A 7 18.14 30.08 13.26
CA LYS A 7 17.28 28.95 12.90
C LYS A 7 16.01 29.02 13.75
N ASP A 8 14.97 29.61 13.20
CA ASP A 8 13.62 29.49 13.77
C ASP A 8 13.13 28.06 13.62
N ILE A 9 13.19 27.33 14.73
CA ILE A 9 12.55 26.05 14.92
C ILE A 9 11.06 26.33 15.06
N ILE A 10 10.30 26.09 13.99
CA ILE A 10 8.83 26.01 14.06
C ILE A 10 8.49 24.72 14.80
N ILE A 11 8.52 24.80 16.13
CA ILE A 11 7.94 23.79 17.02
C ILE A 11 6.43 23.91 16.88
N GLY A 12 5.80 22.83 16.42
CA GLY A 12 4.35 22.68 16.38
C GLY A 12 3.74 22.90 17.77
N LYS A 13 3.21 24.11 18.01
CA LYS A 13 2.30 24.42 19.11
C LYS A 13 0.91 23.85 18.80
N TRP A 14 0.79 22.53 18.81
CA TRP A 14 -0.48 21.82 18.99
C TRP A 14 -0.34 20.84 20.14
N GLY A 15 0.21 21.34 21.26
CA GLY A 15 0.10 20.67 22.54
C GLY A 15 -1.31 20.84 23.09
N LEU A 16 -2.25 20.02 22.61
CA LEU A 16 -3.47 19.74 23.35
C LEU A 16 -3.07 18.96 24.60
N LYS A 17 -2.65 19.68 25.65
CA LYS A 17 -2.65 19.14 27.01
C LYS A 17 -4.11 18.96 27.40
N SER A 18 -4.66 17.78 27.09
CA SER A 18 -5.85 17.28 27.78
C SER A 18 -5.47 17.10 29.24
N GLY A 19 -5.91 18.02 30.09
CA GLY A 19 -5.43 18.11 31.46
C GLY A 19 -6.32 18.98 32.32
N SER A 20 -7.53 18.50 32.61
CA SER A 20 -8.19 18.68 33.91
C SER A 20 -9.44 17.79 33.95
N SER A 21 -9.30 16.63 34.57
CA SER A 21 -10.36 15.64 34.88
C SER A 21 -11.33 16.11 35.96
N ARG A 22 -11.52 17.42 36.13
CA ARG A 22 -12.35 18.00 37.19
C ARG A 22 -13.85 18.19 36.87
N PRO A 23 -14.30 18.44 35.62
CA PRO A 23 -15.71 18.77 35.39
C PRO A 23 -16.64 17.54 35.40
N GLU A 24 -16.12 16.34 35.17
CA GLU A 24 -16.94 15.13 35.02
C GLU A 24 -17.49 14.63 36.37
N ASN A 25 -16.65 14.67 37.43
CA ASN A 25 -17.07 14.34 38.79
C ASN A 25 -18.08 15.34 39.39
N GLU A 26 -17.95 16.63 39.05
CA GLU A 26 -18.90 17.67 39.49
C GLU A 26 -20.24 17.54 38.76
N LEU A 27 -20.22 17.20 37.46
CA LEU A 27 -21.43 16.94 36.67
C LEU A 27 -22.17 15.68 37.16
N GLU A 28 -21.45 14.60 37.47
CA GLU A 28 -21.99 13.36 38.04
C GLU A 28 -22.67 13.61 39.40
N LYS A 29 -22.04 14.41 40.26
CA LYS A 29 -22.58 14.82 41.57
C LYS A 29 -23.83 15.69 41.40
N CYS A 30 -23.80 16.64 40.47
CA CYS A 30 -24.93 17.51 40.17
C CYS A 30 -26.13 16.74 39.59
N LYS A 31 -25.89 15.69 38.78
CA LYS A 31 -26.93 14.78 38.28
C LYS A 31 -27.61 14.01 39.41
N LYS A 32 -26.83 13.47 40.36
CA LYS A 32 -27.36 12.75 41.53
C LYS A 32 -28.18 13.66 42.45
N GLU A 33 -27.71 14.88 42.72
CA GLU A 33 -28.46 15.88 43.48
C GLU A 33 -29.75 16.32 42.78
N ASN A 34 -29.73 16.50 41.45
CA ASN A 34 -30.95 16.82 40.67
C ASN A 34 -31.98 15.68 40.70
N ALA A 35 -31.54 14.42 40.67
CA ALA A 35 -32.43 13.27 40.79
C ALA A 35 -33.11 13.22 42.17
N ALA A 36 -32.35 13.50 43.24
CA ALA A 36 -32.88 13.56 44.60
C ALA A 36 -33.89 14.72 44.78
N LEU A 37 -33.58 15.90 44.24
CA LEU A 37 -34.48 17.05 44.28
C LEU A 37 -35.77 16.82 43.48
N ARG A 38 -35.68 16.18 42.30
CA ARG A 38 -36.86 15.79 41.51
C ARG A 38 -37.79 14.85 42.29
N LYS A 39 -37.22 13.83 42.94
CA LYS A 39 -37.99 12.88 43.76
C LYS A 39 -38.70 13.57 44.93
N SER A 40 -38.01 14.47 45.63
CA SER A 40 -38.60 15.27 46.72
C SER A 40 -39.72 16.21 46.22
N MET A 41 -39.53 16.85 45.06
CA MET A 41 -40.56 17.71 44.48
C MET A 41 -41.79 16.93 44.01
N GLU A 42 -41.60 15.71 43.51
CA GLU A 42 -42.68 14.80 43.11
C GLU A 42 -43.51 14.31 44.30
N GLU A 43 -42.89 14.16 45.48
CA GLU A 43 -43.58 13.83 46.73
C GLU A 43 -44.41 15.00 47.28
N ILE A 44 -43.93 16.24 47.10
CA ILE A 44 -44.67 17.48 47.44
C ILE A 44 -45.87 17.68 46.51
N VAL A 45 -45.70 17.47 45.19
CA VAL A 45 -46.78 17.60 44.19
C VAL A 45 -47.88 16.54 44.39
N LYS A 46 -47.52 15.34 44.87
CA LYS A 46 -48.48 14.29 45.24
C LYS A 46 -49.21 14.54 46.58
N GLY A 47 -49.04 15.72 47.19
CA GLY A 47 -49.79 16.18 48.37
C GLY A 47 -49.40 15.52 49.69
N LYS A 48 -48.31 14.75 49.75
CA LYS A 48 -47.88 14.01 50.96
C LYS A 48 -47.04 14.84 51.96
N SER A 49 -46.52 16.00 51.56
CA SER A 49 -45.71 16.90 52.40
C SER A 49 -45.85 18.36 51.93
N LYS A 50 -45.94 19.32 52.87
CA LYS A 50 -45.95 20.76 52.59
C LYS A 50 -44.53 21.31 52.73
N MET A 51 -44.05 22.03 51.70
CA MET A 51 -42.71 22.64 51.70
C MET A 51 -42.59 23.69 52.81
N THR A 52 -41.64 23.48 53.73
CA THR A 52 -41.40 24.39 54.85
C THR A 52 -40.69 25.66 54.38
N ASP A 53 -40.94 26.80 55.03
CA ASP A 53 -40.28 28.08 54.73
C ASP A 53 -38.74 28.01 54.62
N PRO A 54 -38.02 27.30 55.52
CA PRO A 54 -36.57 27.13 55.37
C PRO A 54 -36.15 26.32 54.13
N GLU A 55 -36.95 25.33 53.70
CA GLU A 55 -36.70 24.58 52.46
C GLU A 55 -36.90 25.47 51.22
N ARG A 56 -37.92 26.33 51.26
CA ARG A 56 -38.18 27.33 50.20
C ARG A 56 -37.02 28.31 50.07
N ASN A 57 -36.51 28.83 51.18
CA ASN A 57 -35.38 29.76 51.18
C ASN A 57 -34.10 29.10 50.65
N ARG A 58 -33.81 27.84 51.03
CA ARG A 58 -32.67 27.09 50.48
C ARG A 58 -32.77 26.85 48.97
N LEU A 59 -33.98 26.59 48.46
CA LEU A 59 -34.20 26.45 47.02
C LEU A 59 -33.99 27.77 46.29
N LEU A 60 -34.48 28.89 46.84
CA LEU A 60 -34.27 30.22 46.27
C LEU A 60 -32.77 30.59 46.22
N GLU A 61 -32.01 30.33 47.29
CA GLU A 61 -30.55 30.53 47.29
C GLU A 61 -29.83 29.66 46.26
N LYS A 62 -30.27 28.40 46.09
CA LYS A 62 -29.70 27.49 45.08
C LYS A 62 -30.05 27.94 43.66
N ILE A 63 -31.27 28.45 43.43
CA ILE A 63 -31.68 29.04 42.15
C ILE A 63 -30.82 30.26 41.84
N LEU A 64 -30.68 31.20 42.77
CA LEU A 64 -29.84 32.39 42.59
C LEU A 64 -28.38 32.03 42.31
N SER A 65 -27.84 31.02 43.00
CA SER A 65 -26.48 30.53 42.77
C SER A 65 -26.30 29.92 41.38
N LEU A 66 -27.27 29.12 40.93
CA LEU A 66 -27.27 28.52 39.59
C LEU A 66 -27.47 29.56 38.48
N GLU A 67 -28.33 30.55 38.68
CA GLU A 67 -28.51 31.67 37.75
C GLU A 67 -27.23 32.50 37.62
N THR A 68 -26.57 32.79 38.74
CA THR A 68 -25.28 33.50 38.74
C THR A 68 -24.20 32.69 38.02
N ALA A 69 -24.15 31.37 38.22
CA ALA A 69 -23.20 30.49 37.53
C ALA A 69 -23.51 30.37 36.03
N LYS A 70 -24.80 30.31 35.66
CA LYS A 70 -25.26 30.29 34.27
C LYS A 70 -24.85 31.58 33.54
N GLU A 71 -25.02 32.73 34.18
CA GLU A 71 -24.63 34.03 33.60
C GLU A 71 -23.12 34.12 33.37
N LYS A 72 -22.31 33.67 34.34
CA LYS A 72 -20.84 33.59 34.19
C LYS A 72 -20.42 32.66 33.07
N ASN A 73 -21.06 31.50 32.94
CA ASN A 73 -20.77 30.55 31.86
C ASN A 73 -21.19 31.10 30.49
N SER A 74 -22.33 31.81 30.43
CA SER A 74 -22.79 32.50 29.22
C SER A 74 -21.78 33.54 28.75
N HIS A 75 -21.25 34.35 29.68
CA HIS A 75 -20.20 35.32 29.39
C HIS A 75 -18.92 34.65 28.86
N LEU A 76 -18.45 33.59 29.53
CA LEU A 76 -17.24 32.86 29.14
C LEU A 76 -17.38 32.20 27.76
N LEU A 77 -18.55 31.62 27.45
CA LEU A 77 -18.85 31.09 26.13
C LEU A 77 -18.82 32.19 25.07
N GLY A 78 -19.40 33.35 25.36
CA GLY A 78 -19.34 34.51 24.46
C GLY A 78 -17.92 35.00 24.19
N GLU A 79 -17.01 34.95 25.17
CA GLU A 79 -15.58 35.24 24.96
C GLU A 79 -14.89 34.19 24.10
N LYS A 80 -15.19 32.90 24.33
CA LYS A 80 -14.64 31.80 23.52
C LYS A 80 -15.13 31.84 22.08
N ASP A 81 -16.38 32.21 21.84
CA ASP A 81 -16.91 32.41 20.49
C ASP A 81 -16.23 33.56 19.76
N LYS A 82 -15.91 34.66 20.47
CA LYS A 82 -15.11 35.77 19.92
C LYS A 82 -13.68 35.32 19.58
N GLU A 83 -13.05 34.51 20.44
CA GLU A 83 -11.72 33.94 20.20
C GLU A 83 -11.71 33.02 18.96
N ILE A 84 -12.70 32.13 18.84
CA ILE A 84 -12.90 31.25 17.67
C ILE A 84 -13.08 32.09 16.40
N LYS A 85 -13.91 33.13 16.46
CA LYS A 85 -14.14 34.02 15.32
C LYS A 85 -12.85 34.71 14.87
N ASN A 86 -12.07 35.25 15.81
CA ASN A 86 -10.79 35.88 15.52
C ASN A 86 -9.78 34.91 14.89
N LEU A 87 -9.70 33.66 15.38
CA LEU A 87 -8.85 32.63 14.79
C LEU A 87 -9.29 32.26 13.37
N LYS A 88 -10.60 32.16 13.15
CA LYS A 88 -11.17 31.88 11.83
C LYS A 88 -10.87 32.99 10.82
N ASP A 89 -10.97 34.25 11.25
CA ASP A 89 -10.65 35.41 10.40
C ASP A 89 -9.15 35.49 10.08
N LYS A 90 -8.26 35.18 11.06
CA LYS A 90 -6.82 35.04 10.81
C LYS A 90 -6.48 33.93 9.83
N PHE A 91 -7.16 32.78 9.89
CA PHE A 91 -6.99 31.71 8.92
C PHE A 91 -7.47 32.12 7.53
N LYS A 92 -8.60 32.83 7.46
CA LYS A 92 -9.17 33.28 6.19
C LYS A 92 -8.32 34.36 5.52
N SER A 93 -7.70 35.26 6.29
CA SER A 93 -6.76 36.25 5.75
C SER A 93 -5.43 35.61 5.33
N LYS A 94 -4.96 34.58 6.05
CA LYS A 94 -3.77 33.81 5.69
C LYS A 94 -3.97 32.93 4.45
N ASN A 95 -5.15 32.35 4.24
CA ASN A 95 -5.49 31.62 3.01
C ASN A 95 -5.76 32.52 1.81
N LYS A 96 -6.13 33.78 2.05
CA LYS A 96 -6.18 34.83 1.01
C LYS A 96 -4.81 35.44 0.72
N SER A 97 -3.72 34.96 1.35
CA SER A 97 -2.39 35.47 1.06
C SER A 97 -2.03 35.15 -0.38
N SER A 98 -1.40 36.12 -1.05
CA SER A 98 -0.96 36.01 -2.45
C SER A 98 -0.03 34.82 -2.70
N GLU A 99 0.48 34.18 -1.66
CA GLU A 99 1.37 33.03 -1.70
C GLU A 99 0.66 31.77 -2.21
N VAL A 100 -0.57 31.49 -1.76
CA VAL A 100 -1.33 30.33 -2.26
C VAL A 100 -1.72 30.53 -3.72
N SER A 101 -2.17 31.74 -4.09
CA SER A 101 -2.48 32.08 -5.48
C SER A 101 -1.22 32.06 -6.37
N SER A 102 -0.07 32.49 -5.85
CA SER A 102 1.22 32.43 -6.55
C SER A 102 1.67 30.98 -6.79
N LEU A 103 1.53 30.11 -5.79
CA LEU A 103 1.85 28.68 -5.94
C LEU A 103 0.93 27.98 -6.94
N LEU A 104 -0.37 28.33 -6.96
CA LEU A 104 -1.30 27.81 -7.97
C LEU A 104 -0.92 28.26 -9.39
N SER A 105 -0.56 29.53 -9.56
CA SER A 105 -0.08 30.06 -10.84
C SER A 105 1.22 29.37 -11.30
N GLN A 106 2.16 29.11 -10.37
CA GLN A 106 3.40 28.39 -10.67
C GLN A 106 3.12 26.93 -11.06
N LEU A 107 2.17 26.26 -10.40
CA LEU A 107 1.77 24.90 -10.75
C LEU A 107 1.15 24.83 -12.15
N GLU A 108 0.29 25.79 -12.48
CA GLU A 108 -0.31 25.87 -13.83
C GLU A 108 0.76 26.09 -14.91
N GLU A 109 1.72 26.99 -14.66
CA GLU A 109 2.83 27.23 -15.58
C GLU A 109 3.73 26.00 -15.75
N LYS A 110 4.06 25.30 -14.66
CA LYS A 110 4.82 24.04 -14.70
C LYS A 110 4.09 22.94 -15.46
N THR A 111 2.76 22.91 -15.39
CA THR A 111 1.94 21.94 -16.12
C THR A 111 1.98 22.23 -17.63
N LYS A 112 1.78 23.49 -18.03
CA LYS A 112 1.89 23.93 -19.44
C LYS A 112 3.29 23.68 -20.01
N GLU A 113 4.33 23.87 -19.20
CA GLU A 113 5.71 23.59 -19.62
C GLU A 113 5.98 22.09 -19.79
N ALA A 114 5.40 21.23 -18.94
CA ALA A 114 5.48 19.78 -19.11
C ALA A 114 4.81 19.32 -20.42
N GLU A 115 3.63 19.86 -20.73
CA GLU A 115 2.92 19.58 -21.99
C GLU A 115 3.75 19.99 -23.22
N ARG A 116 4.44 21.13 -23.19
CA ARG A 116 5.35 21.54 -24.29
C ARG A 116 6.52 20.59 -24.46
N ARG A 117 7.12 20.12 -23.35
CA ARG A 117 8.22 19.13 -23.42
C ARG A 117 7.75 17.81 -23.99
N GLU A 118 6.55 17.36 -23.61
CA GLU A 118 5.96 16.15 -24.16
C GLU A 118 5.69 16.28 -25.66
N GLN A 119 5.16 17.40 -26.13
CA GLN A 119 4.98 17.68 -27.56
C GLN A 119 6.31 17.66 -28.32
N LEU A 120 7.37 18.25 -27.76
CA LEU A 120 8.70 18.22 -28.36
C LEU A 120 9.26 16.79 -28.44
N LEU A 121 9.09 15.99 -27.38
CA LEU A 121 9.52 14.59 -27.37
C LEU A 121 8.79 13.76 -28.44
N ASN A 122 7.48 13.98 -28.61
CA ASN A 122 6.71 13.31 -29.65
C ASN A 122 7.23 13.69 -31.05
N SER A 123 7.46 14.98 -31.32
CA SER A 123 8.03 15.44 -32.59
C SER A 123 9.43 14.87 -32.85
N LEU A 124 10.30 14.82 -31.83
CA LEU A 124 11.62 14.22 -31.96
C LEU A 124 11.55 12.71 -32.21
N SER A 125 10.58 12.02 -31.61
CA SER A 125 10.36 10.59 -31.88
C SER A 125 9.92 10.35 -33.32
N GLU A 126 8.99 11.18 -33.84
CA GLU A 126 8.54 11.11 -35.23
C GLU A 126 9.71 11.36 -36.21
N GLU A 127 10.55 12.35 -35.93
CA GLU A 127 11.77 12.63 -36.72
C GLU A 127 12.77 11.47 -36.66
N MET A 128 12.99 10.88 -35.49
CA MET A 128 13.85 9.71 -35.33
C MET A 128 13.34 8.52 -36.16
N ASP A 129 12.04 8.26 -36.15
CA ASP A 129 11.46 7.16 -36.92
C ASP A 129 11.49 7.43 -38.43
N ARG A 130 11.30 8.69 -38.86
CA ARG A 130 11.52 9.09 -40.25
C ARG A 130 12.97 8.85 -40.68
N LEU A 131 13.94 9.22 -39.84
CA LEU A 131 15.35 8.98 -40.11
C LEU A 131 15.70 7.49 -40.17
N LYS A 132 15.12 6.66 -39.29
CA LYS A 132 15.27 5.20 -39.38
C LYS A 132 14.73 4.63 -40.69
N CYS A 133 13.55 5.06 -41.12
CA CYS A 133 12.97 4.66 -42.40
C CYS A 133 13.85 5.08 -43.59
N ASN A 134 14.38 6.31 -43.55
CA ASN A 134 15.33 6.79 -44.57
C ASN A 134 16.61 5.97 -44.57
N LEU A 135 17.18 5.66 -43.40
CA LEU A 135 18.36 4.82 -43.28
C LEU A 135 18.10 3.43 -43.84
N ALA A 136 16.98 2.79 -43.48
CA ALA A 136 16.60 1.49 -44.02
C ALA A 136 16.47 1.52 -45.55
N THR A 137 15.90 2.60 -46.10
CA THR A 137 15.79 2.82 -47.56
C THR A 137 17.15 2.96 -48.22
N VAL A 138 18.06 3.73 -47.63
CA VAL A 138 19.43 3.90 -48.14
C VAL A 138 20.20 2.59 -48.05
N THR A 139 20.11 1.88 -46.92
CA THR A 139 20.73 0.57 -46.74
C THR A 139 20.23 -0.42 -47.79
N ALA A 140 18.92 -0.48 -48.05
CA ALA A 140 18.35 -1.34 -49.08
C ALA A 140 18.91 -0.99 -50.47
N ARG A 141 19.01 0.30 -50.81
CA ARG A 141 19.63 0.75 -52.07
C ARG A 141 21.11 0.40 -52.15
N CYS A 142 21.87 0.51 -51.06
CA CYS A 142 23.27 0.09 -51.01
C CYS A 142 23.37 -1.41 -51.28
N SER A 143 22.54 -2.23 -50.66
CA SER A 143 22.49 -3.68 -50.90
C SER A 143 22.06 -4.02 -52.33
N GLU A 144 21.12 -3.29 -52.93
CA GLU A 144 20.75 -3.47 -54.36
C GLU A 144 21.92 -3.13 -55.30
N LEU A 145 22.65 -2.04 -55.02
CA LEU A 145 23.82 -1.65 -55.80
C LEU A 145 24.96 -2.64 -55.64
N GLU A 146 25.19 -3.14 -54.43
CA GLU A 146 26.18 -4.17 -54.14
C GLU A 146 25.81 -5.49 -54.84
N ASN A 147 24.55 -5.91 -54.81
CA ASN A 147 24.09 -7.08 -55.56
C ASN A 147 24.22 -6.89 -57.08
N ARG A 148 23.96 -5.69 -57.62
CA ARG A 148 24.24 -5.39 -59.03
C ARG A 148 25.72 -5.47 -59.33
N ALA A 149 26.59 -4.91 -58.49
CA ALA A 149 28.04 -4.99 -58.64
C ALA A 149 28.53 -6.45 -58.59
N SER A 150 28.04 -7.26 -57.65
CA SER A 150 28.30 -8.69 -57.57
C SER A 150 27.76 -9.46 -58.78
N THR A 151 26.66 -9.02 -59.39
CA THR A 151 26.13 -9.61 -60.64
C THR A 151 27.00 -9.24 -61.85
N PHE A 152 27.58 -8.03 -61.87
CA PHE A 152 28.58 -7.62 -62.86
C PHE A 152 29.92 -8.36 -62.67
N GLN A 153 30.29 -8.69 -61.43
CA GLN A 153 31.44 -9.53 -61.11
C GLN A 153 31.19 -11.01 -61.48
N ALA A 154 30.02 -11.57 -61.16
CA ALA A 154 29.66 -12.95 -61.49
C ALA A 154 29.52 -13.20 -63.01
N SER A 155 29.13 -12.19 -63.78
CA SER A 155 29.15 -12.25 -65.26
C SER A 155 30.56 -12.09 -65.86
N GLN A 156 31.54 -11.61 -65.06
CA GLN A 156 32.95 -11.57 -65.41
C GLN A 156 33.74 -12.78 -64.86
N GLU A 157 33.28 -13.39 -63.76
CA GLU A 157 33.84 -14.59 -63.10
C GLU A 157 33.45 -15.90 -63.79
N ALA A 158 32.42 -15.91 -64.65
CA ALA A 158 32.19 -17.02 -65.59
C ALA A 158 33.37 -17.23 -66.59
N VAL A 159 34.35 -16.33 -66.62
CA VAL A 159 35.62 -16.44 -67.36
C VAL A 159 36.83 -16.69 -66.45
N MET A 160 36.70 -16.58 -65.12
CA MET A 160 37.85 -16.58 -64.21
C MET A 160 37.67 -17.38 -62.92
N ASP A 161 36.86 -18.44 -62.95
CA ASP A 161 36.87 -19.43 -61.85
C ASP A 161 38.01 -20.43 -62.01
N SER A 162 39.18 -20.08 -61.46
CA SER A 162 40.08 -21.08 -60.87
C SER A 162 41.01 -20.47 -59.83
N THR A 163 40.65 -20.70 -58.57
CA THR A 163 41.56 -21.02 -57.47
C THR A 163 42.40 -19.84 -56.92
N GLY A 164 42.21 -19.55 -55.63
CA GLY A 164 43.22 -18.90 -54.80
C GLY A 164 44.50 -19.76 -54.80
N SER A 165 45.35 -19.49 -55.79
CA SER A 165 46.51 -20.25 -56.23
C SER A 165 47.71 -19.28 -56.25
N PRO A 166 48.97 -19.74 -56.30
CA PRO A 166 50.18 -18.91 -56.12
C PRO A 166 50.41 -17.86 -57.23
N THR A 167 49.43 -17.71 -58.12
CA THR A 167 49.32 -16.71 -59.17
C THR A 167 49.46 -15.28 -58.65
N ASN A 168 48.90 -14.92 -57.49
CA ASN A 168 49.00 -13.54 -56.99
C ASN A 168 50.44 -13.17 -56.60
N LEU A 169 51.20 -14.12 -56.05
CA LEU A 169 52.61 -13.92 -55.69
C LEU A 169 53.49 -13.93 -56.95
N ASN A 170 53.21 -14.82 -57.90
CA ASN A 170 53.89 -14.86 -59.21
C ASN A 170 53.60 -13.62 -60.07
N GLU A 171 52.39 -13.06 -60.01
CA GLU A 171 52.01 -11.85 -60.77
C GLU A 171 52.73 -10.63 -60.19
N VAL A 172 52.82 -10.52 -58.85
CA VAL A 172 53.59 -9.46 -58.19
C VAL A 172 55.09 -9.64 -58.47
N GLU A 173 55.62 -10.87 -58.46
CA GLU A 173 57.02 -11.13 -58.83
C GLU A 173 57.31 -10.77 -60.30
N LYS A 174 56.37 -11.06 -61.21
CA LYS A 174 56.46 -10.71 -62.62
C LYS A 174 56.39 -9.19 -62.83
N GLN A 175 55.49 -8.50 -62.14
CA GLN A 175 55.40 -7.03 -62.16
C GLN A 175 56.67 -6.40 -61.59
N LEU A 176 57.26 -6.97 -60.55
CA LEU A 176 58.52 -6.49 -59.99
C LEU A 176 59.69 -6.68 -60.97
N LYS A 177 59.77 -7.82 -61.66
CA LYS A 177 60.78 -8.05 -62.71
C LYS A 177 60.62 -7.08 -63.88
N ASP A 178 59.39 -6.85 -64.35
CA ASP A 178 59.10 -5.89 -65.42
C ASP A 178 59.44 -4.45 -65.01
N ALA A 179 59.14 -4.07 -63.76
CA ALA A 179 59.51 -2.77 -63.21
C ALA A 179 61.03 -2.59 -63.11
N LEU A 180 61.77 -3.64 -62.71
CA LEU A 180 63.22 -3.63 -62.64
C LEU A 180 63.86 -3.53 -64.03
N GLU A 181 63.35 -4.27 -65.01
CA GLU A 181 63.82 -4.21 -66.39
C GLU A 181 63.58 -2.81 -67.00
N LYS A 182 62.38 -2.24 -66.80
CA LYS A 182 62.08 -0.87 -67.23
C LYS A 182 62.97 0.16 -66.55
N ASN A 183 63.26 0.02 -65.25
CA ASN A 183 64.21 0.90 -64.56
C ASN A 183 65.62 0.80 -65.14
N GLN A 184 66.07 -0.41 -65.51
CA GLN A 184 67.36 -0.59 -66.17
C GLN A 184 67.40 0.08 -67.55
N GLN A 185 66.32 -0.05 -68.32
CA GLN A 185 66.18 0.62 -69.62
C GLN A 185 66.15 2.15 -69.47
N TRP A 186 65.44 2.67 -68.46
CA TRP A 186 65.43 4.10 -68.13
C TRP A 186 66.81 4.62 -67.75
N LEU A 187 67.59 3.85 -66.99
CA LEU A 187 68.95 4.23 -66.62
C LEU A 187 69.86 4.31 -67.86
N LEU A 188 69.78 3.34 -68.76
CA LEU A 188 70.54 3.37 -70.01
C LEU A 188 70.13 4.54 -70.91
N TYR A 189 68.82 4.79 -71.01
CA TYR A 189 68.30 5.94 -71.74
C TYR A 189 68.80 7.26 -71.14
N ASP A 190 68.77 7.39 -69.82
CA ASP A 190 69.25 8.60 -69.15
C ASP A 190 70.76 8.80 -69.35
N GLN A 191 71.57 7.74 -69.25
CA GLN A 191 73.00 7.81 -69.58
C GLN A 191 73.25 8.22 -71.04
N GLN A 192 72.49 7.67 -71.99
CA GLN A 192 72.59 8.03 -73.40
C GLN A 192 72.17 9.49 -73.63
N ARG A 193 71.09 9.92 -72.99
CA ARG A 193 70.61 11.31 -73.01
C ARG A 193 71.65 12.25 -72.42
N GLU A 194 72.24 11.90 -71.28
CA GLU A 194 73.31 12.70 -70.67
C GLU A 194 74.55 12.77 -71.56
N ALA A 195 74.95 11.67 -72.19
CA ALA A 195 76.06 11.67 -73.16
C ALA A 195 75.76 12.54 -74.38
N TYR A 196 74.53 12.47 -74.90
CA TYR A 196 74.07 13.30 -76.01
C TYR A 196 74.04 14.79 -75.64
N VAL A 197 73.51 15.14 -74.47
CA VAL A 197 73.50 16.52 -73.97
C VAL A 197 74.93 17.01 -73.75
N ARG A 198 75.83 16.20 -73.19
CA ARG A 198 77.25 16.55 -73.07
C ARG A 198 77.90 16.76 -74.44
N GLY A 199 77.57 15.95 -75.44
CA GLY A 199 78.02 16.12 -76.82
C GLY A 199 77.49 17.40 -77.47
N LEU A 200 76.21 17.71 -77.26
CA LEU A 200 75.60 18.97 -77.72
C LEU A 200 76.25 20.18 -77.05
N LEU A 201 76.49 20.14 -75.74
CA LEU A 201 77.18 21.21 -75.03
C LEU A 201 78.60 21.42 -75.57
N GLY A 202 79.33 20.34 -75.87
CA GLY A 202 80.63 20.42 -76.55
C GLY A 202 80.53 21.05 -77.94
N ARG A 203 79.52 20.67 -78.73
CA ARG A 203 79.27 21.24 -80.06
C ARG A 203 78.87 22.72 -79.99
N ILE A 204 78.03 23.09 -79.03
CA ILE A 204 77.65 24.47 -78.76
C ILE A 204 78.90 25.28 -78.40
N PHE A 205 79.74 24.78 -77.49
CA PHE A 205 80.98 25.44 -77.12
C PHE A 205 81.93 25.63 -78.32
N GLU A 206 82.09 24.62 -79.19
CA GLU A 206 82.87 24.75 -80.43
C GLU A 206 82.28 25.79 -81.39
N LEU A 207 80.96 25.84 -81.51
CA LEU A 207 80.26 26.81 -82.36
C LEU A 207 80.30 28.22 -81.78
N GLU A 208 80.19 28.37 -80.47
CA GLU A 208 80.36 29.64 -79.76
C GLU A 208 81.78 30.17 -79.98
N GLN A 209 82.81 29.34 -79.81
CA GLN A 209 84.18 29.73 -80.09
C GLN A 209 84.37 30.15 -81.56
N LYS A 210 83.77 29.43 -82.52
CA LYS A 210 83.78 29.83 -83.94
C LYS A 210 82.99 31.11 -84.19
N SER A 211 81.85 31.29 -83.53
CA SER A 211 81.02 32.50 -83.60
C SER A 211 81.73 33.69 -82.98
N GLU A 212 82.57 33.49 -81.97
CA GLU A 212 83.35 34.55 -81.32
C GLU A 212 84.51 35.00 -82.21
N VAL A 213 85.13 34.05 -82.95
CA VAL A 213 86.11 34.32 -84.02
C VAL A 213 85.45 35.03 -85.21
N VAL A 214 84.21 34.66 -85.58
CA VAL A 214 83.43 35.28 -86.67
C VAL A 214 82.85 36.64 -86.24
N ASN A 215 82.45 36.83 -84.98
CA ASN A 215 81.98 38.12 -84.45
C ASN A 215 83.12 39.13 -84.33
N GLN A 216 84.36 38.70 -84.09
CA GLN A 216 85.53 39.55 -84.26
C GLN A 216 85.77 39.97 -85.72
N GLN A 217 85.22 39.24 -86.70
CA GLN A 217 85.25 39.57 -88.13
C GLN A 217 84.01 40.33 -88.63
N HIS A 218 82.89 40.32 -87.90
CA HIS A 218 81.61 40.96 -88.26
C HIS A 218 81.19 42.15 -87.38
N ALA A 219 82.08 42.68 -86.53
CA ALA A 219 81.82 43.94 -85.78
C ALA A 219 81.69 45.20 -86.67
N THR A 220 81.79 45.05 -87.99
CA THR A 220 81.43 46.06 -89.00
C THR A 220 80.38 45.47 -89.93
N GLU A 221 79.13 45.42 -89.48
CA GLU A 221 77.90 45.54 -90.30
C GLU A 221 76.69 45.01 -89.51
N SER A 222 75.92 45.91 -88.90
CA SER A 222 74.49 46.05 -89.20
C SER A 222 73.82 46.94 -88.14
N SER A 223 73.55 48.18 -88.53
CA SER A 223 72.55 49.03 -87.90
C SER A 223 71.52 49.34 -88.98
N ALA A 224 70.39 48.63 -88.95
CA ALA A 224 69.21 48.98 -89.75
C ALA A 224 67.99 48.13 -89.34
N GLU A 225 67.42 48.35 -88.14
CA GLU A 225 66.08 47.81 -87.82
C GLU A 225 65.35 48.60 -86.70
N GLY A 226 65.37 49.93 -86.79
CA GLY A 226 64.74 50.83 -85.79
C GLY A 226 63.21 50.75 -85.63
N PRO A 227 62.39 50.61 -86.71
CA PRO A 227 60.93 50.71 -86.58
C PRO A 227 60.25 49.45 -85.99
N LEU A 228 60.73 48.24 -86.35
CA LEU A 228 60.16 46.96 -85.86
C LEU A 228 60.51 46.67 -84.40
N GLN A 229 61.57 47.28 -83.89
CA GLN A 229 62.03 47.13 -82.51
C GLN A 229 61.12 47.86 -81.51
N GLU A 230 60.60 49.02 -81.91
CA GLU A 230 59.81 49.92 -81.04
C GLU A 230 58.38 49.40 -80.83
N GLU A 231 57.76 48.77 -81.84
CA GLU A 231 56.47 48.08 -81.70
C GLU A 231 56.56 46.82 -80.84
N LYS A 232 57.65 46.05 -80.96
CA LYS A 232 57.93 44.92 -80.06
C LYS A 232 58.08 45.40 -78.61
N GLN A 233 58.81 46.51 -78.40
CA GLN A 233 58.99 47.09 -77.07
C GLN A 233 57.65 47.49 -76.44
N LYS A 234 56.78 48.18 -77.19
CA LYS A 234 55.43 48.56 -76.72
C LYS A 234 54.57 47.35 -76.36
N TYR A 235 54.63 46.26 -77.14
CA TYR A 235 53.92 45.03 -76.82
C TYR A 235 54.38 44.41 -75.51
N TYR A 236 55.70 44.34 -75.27
CA TYR A 236 56.26 43.82 -74.02
C TYR A 236 55.94 44.71 -72.82
N ASP A 237 56.01 46.04 -72.98
CA ASP A 237 55.66 46.99 -71.93
C ASP A 237 54.18 46.89 -71.55
N GLN A 238 53.29 46.72 -72.54
CA GLN A 238 51.87 46.50 -72.32
C GLN A 238 51.60 45.17 -71.59
N LEU A 239 52.28 44.09 -71.98
CA LEU A 239 52.17 42.78 -71.32
C LEU A 239 52.64 42.84 -69.86
N LEU A 240 53.75 43.54 -69.60
CA LEU A 240 54.29 43.78 -68.25
C LEU A 240 53.32 44.60 -67.40
N LEU A 241 52.68 45.62 -67.99
CA LEU A 241 51.70 46.45 -67.29
C LEU A 241 50.47 45.62 -66.89
N THR A 242 49.93 44.81 -67.81
CA THR A 242 48.82 43.90 -67.54
C THR A 242 49.19 42.89 -66.45
N ALA A 243 50.34 42.22 -66.55
CA ALA A 243 50.80 41.27 -65.54
C ALA A 243 51.00 41.91 -64.15
N LYS A 244 51.46 43.16 -64.08
CA LYS A 244 51.56 43.91 -62.81
C LYS A 244 50.18 44.25 -62.24
N SER A 245 49.24 44.65 -63.09
CA SER A 245 47.85 44.92 -62.68
C SER A 245 47.21 43.65 -62.11
N ASP A 246 47.35 42.53 -62.81
CA ASP A 246 46.79 41.23 -62.40
C ASP A 246 47.43 40.71 -61.10
N LEU A 247 48.75 40.86 -60.95
CA LEU A 247 49.43 40.53 -59.70
C LEU A 247 48.89 41.38 -58.52
N GLU A 248 48.61 42.65 -58.76
CA GLU A 248 48.09 43.55 -57.74
C GLU A 248 46.64 43.23 -57.38
N THR A 249 45.80 42.83 -58.34
CA THR A 249 44.45 42.33 -58.04
C THR A 249 44.49 41.03 -57.24
N GLU A 250 45.36 40.08 -57.61
CA GLU A 250 45.56 38.85 -56.85
C GLU A 250 46.09 39.11 -55.42
N ARG A 251 46.95 40.09 -55.23
CA ARG A 251 47.40 40.48 -53.88
C ARG A 251 46.25 41.00 -53.02
N ARG A 252 45.33 41.78 -53.61
CA ARG A 252 44.15 42.28 -52.90
C ARG A 252 43.19 41.14 -52.55
N THR A 253 42.91 40.23 -53.49
CA THR A 253 42.05 39.07 -53.23
C THR A 253 42.63 38.16 -52.13
N ILE A 254 43.94 37.88 -52.18
CA ILE A 254 44.63 37.10 -51.14
C ILE A 254 44.51 37.80 -49.77
N THR A 255 44.67 39.11 -49.72
CA THR A 255 44.57 39.87 -48.45
C THR A 255 43.14 39.79 -47.88
N GLN A 256 42.13 39.95 -48.74
CA GLN A 256 40.72 39.83 -48.35
C GLN A 256 40.39 38.42 -47.84
N LEU A 257 40.77 37.37 -48.58
CA LEU A 257 40.53 35.98 -48.17
C LEU A 257 41.24 35.64 -46.85
N LYS A 258 42.43 36.20 -46.61
CA LYS A 258 43.13 36.04 -45.32
C LYS A 258 42.36 36.69 -44.17
N SER A 259 41.79 37.88 -44.36
CA SER A 259 40.94 38.49 -43.32
C SER A 259 39.67 37.67 -43.06
N GLU A 260 38.99 37.20 -44.12
CA GLU A 260 37.80 36.37 -43.99
C GLU A 260 38.08 35.03 -43.28
N LEU A 261 39.20 34.37 -43.63
CA LEU A 261 39.65 33.14 -42.95
C LEU A 261 39.92 33.38 -41.46
N ASN A 262 40.55 34.51 -41.12
CA ASN A 262 40.84 34.85 -39.73
C ASN A 262 39.56 35.14 -38.92
N GLU A 263 38.58 35.82 -39.52
CA GLU A 263 37.28 36.04 -38.90
C GLU A 263 36.52 34.73 -38.68
N LEU A 264 36.52 33.82 -39.66
CA LEU A 264 35.90 32.50 -39.53
C LEU A 264 36.57 31.68 -38.43
N LYS A 265 37.91 31.70 -38.36
CA LYS A 265 38.66 31.03 -37.30
C LYS A 265 38.28 31.56 -35.92
N LYS A 266 38.20 32.87 -35.76
CA LYS A 266 37.78 33.50 -34.49
C LYS A 266 36.36 33.08 -34.09
N LYS A 267 35.40 33.09 -35.03
CA LYS A 267 34.02 32.63 -34.78
C LYS A 267 33.98 31.15 -34.40
N TYR A 268 34.80 30.32 -35.03
CA TYR A 268 34.91 28.90 -34.67
C TYR A 268 35.46 28.71 -33.25
N GLU A 269 36.49 29.45 -32.86
CA GLU A 269 37.04 29.40 -31.50
C GLU A 269 36.03 29.89 -30.44
N GLU A 270 35.30 30.97 -30.72
CA GLU A 270 34.22 31.48 -29.86
C GLU A 270 33.11 30.45 -29.68
N THR A 271 32.60 29.87 -30.77
CA THR A 271 31.56 28.83 -30.71
C THR A 271 32.05 27.55 -30.02
N GLN A 272 33.30 27.15 -30.21
CA GLN A 272 33.89 26.02 -29.50
C GLN A 272 33.94 26.28 -27.99
N GLN A 273 34.33 27.48 -27.57
CA GLN A 273 34.36 27.86 -26.16
C GLN A 273 32.95 27.91 -25.55
N GLU A 274 31.96 28.42 -26.28
CA GLU A 274 30.56 28.41 -25.88
C GLU A 274 30.05 26.99 -25.66
N ILE A 275 30.31 26.08 -26.61
CA ILE A 275 29.96 24.65 -26.50
C ILE A 275 30.58 24.05 -25.24
N MET A 276 31.87 24.30 -24.98
CA MET A 276 32.54 23.82 -23.76
C MET A 276 31.88 24.35 -22.48
N SER A 277 31.52 25.64 -22.46
CA SER A 277 30.87 26.26 -21.30
C SER A 277 29.47 25.71 -21.05
N LEU A 278 28.67 25.50 -22.10
CA LEU A 278 27.33 24.92 -22.04
C LEU A 278 27.40 23.47 -21.59
N ASN A 279 28.38 22.71 -22.07
CA ASN A 279 28.55 21.31 -21.68
C ASN A 279 28.94 21.18 -20.20
N ALA A 280 29.82 22.06 -19.71
CA ALA A 280 30.16 22.11 -18.28
C ALA A 280 28.95 22.50 -17.41
N LEU A 281 28.12 23.44 -17.87
CA LEU A 281 26.88 23.81 -17.18
C LEU A 281 25.88 22.65 -17.15
N LEU A 282 25.70 21.95 -18.27
CA LEU A 282 24.82 20.79 -18.38
C LEU A 282 25.25 19.66 -17.43
N GLN A 283 26.56 19.35 -17.38
CA GLN A 283 27.10 18.36 -16.45
C GLN A 283 26.86 18.76 -14.99
N SER A 284 27.11 20.02 -14.65
CA SER A 284 26.82 20.55 -13.31
C SER A 284 25.34 20.40 -12.95
N GLN A 285 24.44 20.74 -13.87
CA GLN A 285 23.00 20.62 -13.69
C GLN A 285 22.58 19.16 -13.49
N GLN A 286 23.08 18.23 -14.31
CA GLN A 286 22.81 16.79 -14.17
C GLN A 286 23.24 16.25 -12.80
N VAL A 287 24.41 16.67 -12.30
CA VAL A 287 24.89 16.26 -10.97
C VAL A 287 23.98 16.79 -9.86
N VAL A 288 23.55 18.05 -9.96
CA VAL A 288 22.61 18.64 -8.99
C VAL A 288 21.27 17.90 -9.02
N GLU A 289 20.72 17.64 -10.22
CA GLU A 289 19.46 16.92 -10.39
C GLU A 289 19.54 15.49 -9.83
N MET A 290 20.59 14.73 -10.16
CA MET A 290 20.82 13.40 -9.59
C MET A 290 20.87 13.44 -8.06
N LYS A 291 21.59 14.41 -7.48
CA LYS A 291 21.69 14.55 -6.02
C LYS A 291 20.37 14.92 -5.38
N THR A 292 19.55 15.76 -6.03
CA THR A 292 18.21 16.07 -5.54
C THR A 292 17.30 14.83 -5.58
N LEU A 293 17.33 14.06 -6.66
CA LEU A 293 16.55 12.84 -6.80
C LEU A 293 16.96 11.78 -5.77
N GLU A 294 18.27 11.62 -5.53
CA GLU A 294 18.79 10.71 -4.50
C GLU A 294 18.29 11.09 -3.10
N ASN A 295 18.35 12.38 -2.75
CA ASN A 295 17.84 12.88 -1.48
C ASN A 295 16.33 12.67 -1.35
N GLU A 296 15.55 12.94 -2.40
CA GLU A 296 14.12 12.67 -2.41
C GLU A 296 13.81 11.17 -2.23
N ASN A 297 14.53 10.31 -2.94
CA ASN A 297 14.37 8.87 -2.83
C ASN A 297 14.70 8.36 -1.42
N LYS A 298 15.74 8.92 -0.79
CA LYS A 298 16.06 8.64 0.61
C LYS A 298 14.93 9.05 1.55
N ILE A 299 14.39 10.27 1.40
CA ILE A 299 13.27 10.75 2.23
C ILE A 299 12.01 9.89 2.03
N LYS A 300 11.70 9.52 0.78
CA LYS A 300 10.59 8.62 0.44
C LYS A 300 10.80 7.24 1.07
N GLY A 301 12.01 6.70 1.01
CA GLY A 301 12.40 5.45 1.67
C GLY A 301 12.20 5.48 3.19
N ASP A 302 12.70 6.52 3.85
CA ASP A 302 12.54 6.70 5.31
C ASP A 302 11.05 6.82 5.70
N LYS A 303 10.25 7.52 4.89
CA LYS A 303 8.80 7.63 5.11
C LYS A 303 8.10 6.28 4.96
N LEU A 304 8.46 5.50 3.94
CA LEU A 304 7.92 4.15 3.74
C LEU A 304 8.28 3.24 4.92
N GLN A 305 9.50 3.32 5.44
CA GLN A 305 9.91 2.53 6.60
C GLN A 305 9.11 2.89 7.86
N ARG A 306 8.90 4.18 8.13
CA ARG A 306 8.05 4.64 9.25
C ARG A 306 6.61 4.12 9.12
N LEU A 307 6.00 4.32 7.95
CA LEU A 307 4.64 3.83 7.69
C LEU A 307 4.53 2.30 7.81
N LYS A 308 5.57 1.57 7.42
CA LYS A 308 5.63 0.11 7.60
C LYS A 308 5.64 -0.27 9.08
N GLN A 309 6.44 0.41 9.90
CA GLN A 309 6.48 0.19 11.35
C GLN A 309 5.14 0.53 12.01
N GLU A 310 4.54 1.67 11.66
CA GLU A 310 3.22 2.08 12.15
C GLU A 310 2.14 1.05 11.78
N ASN A 311 2.16 0.54 10.55
CA ASN A 311 1.24 -0.53 10.12
C ASN A 311 1.41 -1.82 10.94
N GLU A 312 2.65 -2.23 11.23
CA GLU A 312 2.89 -3.43 12.04
C GLU A 312 2.43 -3.23 13.50
N ILE A 313 2.59 -2.04 14.06
CA ILE A 313 2.07 -1.68 15.38
C ILE A 313 0.53 -1.75 15.39
N ILE A 314 -0.13 -1.13 14.41
CA ILE A 314 -1.60 -1.14 14.29
C ILE A 314 -2.13 -2.56 14.11
N LYS A 315 -1.46 -3.39 13.29
CA LYS A 315 -1.81 -4.81 13.15
C LYS A 315 -1.67 -5.57 14.47
N GLY A 316 -0.64 -5.25 15.27
CA GLY A 316 -0.47 -5.79 16.62
C GLY A 316 -1.65 -5.45 17.52
N GLN A 317 -2.00 -4.17 17.62
CA GLN A 317 -3.13 -3.68 18.41
C GLN A 317 -4.46 -4.32 17.96
N LEU A 318 -4.67 -4.46 16.65
CA LEU A 318 -5.87 -5.12 16.12
C LEU A 318 -5.96 -6.59 16.54
N ARG A 319 -4.84 -7.33 16.59
CA ARG A 319 -4.83 -8.72 17.07
C ARG A 319 -5.17 -8.78 18.56
N GLU A 320 -4.64 -7.86 19.35
CA GLU A 320 -4.94 -7.78 20.79
C GLU A 320 -6.42 -7.45 21.05
N GLU A 321 -6.97 -6.48 20.35
CA GLU A 321 -8.40 -6.13 20.47
C GLU A 321 -9.31 -7.28 20.00
N LYS A 322 -8.94 -7.98 18.93
CA LYS A 322 -9.65 -9.20 18.52
C LYS A 322 -9.64 -10.26 19.63
N LYS A 323 -8.47 -10.52 20.23
CA LYS A 323 -8.37 -11.47 21.35
C LYS A 323 -9.25 -11.05 22.53
N LYS A 324 -9.21 -9.76 22.92
CA LYS A 324 -10.08 -9.24 24.00
C LYS A 324 -11.56 -9.40 23.66
N SER A 325 -11.95 -9.17 22.41
CA SER A 325 -13.32 -9.38 21.94
C SER A 325 -13.73 -10.85 22.04
N ASP A 326 -12.86 -11.78 21.66
CA ASP A 326 -13.12 -13.22 21.74
C ASP A 326 -13.23 -13.69 23.21
N ASP A 327 -12.39 -13.16 24.09
CA ASP A 327 -12.44 -13.41 25.54
C ASP A 327 -13.75 -12.88 26.15
N LEU A 328 -14.19 -11.68 25.76
CA LEU A 328 -15.47 -11.11 26.19
C LEU A 328 -16.66 -11.91 25.65
N LEU A 329 -16.61 -12.34 24.39
CA LEU A 329 -17.64 -13.19 23.81
C LEU A 329 -17.77 -14.51 24.59
N SER A 330 -16.65 -15.12 24.95
CA SER A 330 -16.62 -16.34 25.77
C SER A 330 -17.25 -16.12 27.14
N GLN A 331 -16.97 -14.99 27.79
CA GLN A 331 -17.62 -14.61 29.07
C GLN A 331 -19.13 -14.42 28.92
N VAL A 332 -19.59 -13.71 27.88
CA VAL A 332 -21.02 -13.51 27.61
C VAL A 332 -21.72 -14.84 27.37
N GLN A 333 -21.10 -15.77 26.63
CA GLN A 333 -21.65 -17.10 26.42
C GLN A 333 -21.78 -17.90 27.72
N LEU A 334 -20.79 -17.82 28.61
CA LEU A 334 -20.84 -18.47 29.91
C LEU A 334 -21.99 -17.90 30.78
N LEU A 335 -22.11 -16.57 30.84
CA LEU A 335 -23.19 -15.90 31.57
C LEU A 335 -24.56 -16.29 31.03
N ARG A 336 -24.73 -16.34 29.70
CA ARG A 336 -25.98 -16.79 29.07
C ARG A 336 -26.33 -18.22 29.46
N LYS A 337 -25.35 -19.14 29.47
CA LYS A 337 -25.56 -20.53 29.92
C LYS A 337 -25.94 -20.60 31.40
N SER A 338 -25.29 -19.82 32.26
CA SER A 338 -25.61 -19.75 33.68
C SER A 338 -27.02 -19.22 33.93
N LEU A 339 -27.43 -18.17 33.19
CA LEU A 339 -28.76 -17.60 33.28
C LEU A 339 -29.84 -18.62 32.88
N LEU A 340 -29.59 -19.40 31.83
CA LEU A 340 -30.51 -20.46 31.40
C LEU A 340 -30.69 -21.52 32.50
N LYS A 341 -29.59 -21.99 33.10
CA LYS A 341 -29.65 -22.94 34.23
C LYS A 341 -30.41 -22.36 35.42
N GLN A 342 -30.18 -21.09 35.75
CA GLN A 342 -30.90 -20.43 36.83
C GLN A 342 -32.41 -20.34 36.52
N GLN A 343 -32.79 -20.11 35.27
CA GLN A 343 -34.20 -20.13 34.86
C GLN A 343 -34.83 -21.53 34.98
N GLU A 344 -34.10 -22.59 34.63
CA GLU A 344 -34.54 -23.98 34.82
C GLU A 344 -34.73 -24.30 36.32
N GLU A 345 -33.79 -23.87 37.17
CA GLU A 345 -33.87 -24.02 38.62
C GLU A 345 -35.06 -23.27 39.22
N HIS A 346 -35.29 -22.01 38.82
CA HIS A 346 -36.47 -21.24 39.25
C HIS A 346 -37.78 -21.91 38.85
N THR A 347 -37.84 -22.47 37.64
CA THR A 347 -39.03 -23.21 37.17
C THR A 347 -39.26 -24.46 38.03
N ARG A 348 -38.19 -25.19 38.38
CA ARG A 348 -38.27 -26.37 39.24
C ARG A 348 -38.72 -26.00 40.66
N ILE A 349 -38.21 -24.90 41.22
CA ILE A 349 -38.61 -24.41 42.54
C ILE A 349 -40.11 -24.06 42.53
N ALA A 350 -40.58 -23.30 41.55
CA ALA A 350 -41.99 -22.94 41.43
C ALA A 350 -42.92 -24.18 41.35
N LEU A 351 -42.51 -25.24 40.64
CA LEU A 351 -43.25 -26.50 40.61
C LEU A 351 -43.29 -27.20 41.97
N LEU A 352 -42.17 -27.22 42.70
CA LEU A 352 -42.12 -27.80 44.05
C LEU A 352 -42.96 -27.00 45.04
N GLU A 353 -42.94 -25.67 44.96
CA GLU A 353 -43.79 -24.78 45.77
C GLU A 353 -45.27 -25.07 45.50
N GLN A 354 -45.66 -25.23 44.23
CA GLN A 354 -47.03 -25.61 43.86
C GLN A 354 -47.40 -26.98 44.44
N GLN A 355 -46.49 -27.97 44.37
CA GLN A 355 -46.73 -29.29 44.93
C GLN A 355 -46.90 -29.25 46.45
N ILE A 356 -46.06 -28.49 47.16
CA ILE A 356 -46.17 -28.29 48.61
C ILE A 356 -47.51 -27.65 48.96
N GLN A 357 -47.94 -26.65 48.19
CA GLN A 357 -49.23 -25.99 48.40
C GLN A 357 -50.41 -26.96 48.25
N ILE A 358 -50.40 -27.80 47.20
CA ILE A 358 -51.44 -28.82 46.98
C ILE A 358 -51.46 -29.82 48.13
N CYS A 359 -50.31 -30.40 48.49
CA CYS A 359 -50.24 -31.35 49.61
C CYS A 359 -50.69 -30.73 50.94
N THR A 360 -50.39 -29.45 51.16
CA THR A 360 -50.83 -28.73 52.37
C THR A 360 -52.35 -28.59 52.39
N THR A 361 -52.96 -28.20 51.27
CA THR A 361 -54.42 -28.10 51.14
C THR A 361 -55.10 -29.46 51.30
N ASP A 362 -54.57 -30.52 50.68
CA ASP A 362 -55.11 -31.87 50.83
C ASP A 362 -55.04 -32.34 52.29
N PHE A 363 -53.94 -32.09 52.99
CA PHE A 363 -53.80 -32.40 54.41
C PHE A 363 -54.79 -31.63 55.29
N GLU A 364 -55.03 -30.34 55.01
CA GLU A 364 -56.05 -29.54 55.69
C GLU A 364 -57.47 -30.10 55.47
N ASN A 365 -57.77 -30.52 54.25
CA ASN A 365 -59.05 -31.16 53.90
C ASN A 365 -59.22 -32.50 54.64
N GLU A 366 -58.22 -33.38 54.61
CA GLU A 366 -58.25 -34.64 55.36
C GLU A 366 -58.42 -34.43 56.86
N LYS A 367 -57.78 -33.39 57.43
CA LYS A 367 -57.97 -33.01 58.83
C LYS A 367 -59.41 -32.63 59.12
N LEU A 368 -60.06 -31.86 58.24
CA LEU A 368 -61.46 -31.47 58.37
C LEU A 368 -62.39 -32.70 58.24
N ASP A 369 -62.15 -33.56 57.28
CA ASP A 369 -62.91 -34.81 57.09
C ASP A 369 -62.80 -35.72 58.31
N ARG A 370 -61.59 -35.88 58.86
CA ARG A 370 -61.38 -36.63 60.10
C ARG A 370 -62.16 -36.04 61.27
N GLN A 371 -62.17 -34.72 61.43
CA GLN A 371 -62.95 -34.04 62.47
C GLN A 371 -64.46 -34.26 62.28
N ASN A 372 -64.95 -34.20 61.04
CA ASN A 372 -66.34 -34.48 60.70
C ASN A 372 -66.72 -35.92 61.02
N LEU A 373 -65.91 -36.90 60.61
CA LEU A 373 -66.11 -38.32 60.95
C LEU A 373 -66.08 -38.55 62.46
N GLN A 374 -65.17 -37.91 63.19
CA GLN A 374 -65.13 -37.96 64.65
C GLN A 374 -66.42 -37.39 65.28
N HIS A 375 -66.95 -36.29 64.73
CA HIS A 375 -68.22 -35.73 65.17
C HIS A 375 -69.39 -36.69 64.90
N GLN A 376 -69.45 -37.29 63.70
CA GLN A 376 -70.47 -38.28 63.33
C GLN A 376 -70.39 -39.52 64.24
N LEU A 377 -69.19 -40.04 64.50
CA LEU A 377 -68.97 -41.16 65.42
C LEU A 377 -69.49 -40.84 66.82
N ASN A 378 -69.17 -39.66 67.35
CA ASN A 378 -69.68 -39.21 68.65
C ASN A 378 -71.21 -39.10 68.68
N LYS A 379 -71.82 -38.67 67.58
CA LYS A 379 -73.29 -38.64 67.44
C LYS A 379 -73.88 -40.04 67.48
N VAL A 380 -73.32 -40.98 66.71
CA VAL A 380 -73.75 -42.40 66.72
C VAL A 380 -73.57 -43.01 68.12
N LEU A 381 -72.44 -42.77 68.79
CA LEU A 381 -72.20 -43.25 70.16
C LEU A 381 -73.19 -42.68 71.19
N LYS A 382 -73.67 -41.45 71.00
CA LYS A 382 -74.72 -40.86 71.84
C LYS A 382 -76.07 -41.52 71.57
N GLU A 383 -76.43 -41.73 70.31
CA GLU A 383 -77.68 -42.41 69.95
C GLU A 383 -77.66 -43.88 70.39
N LEU A 384 -76.54 -44.57 70.28
CA LEU A 384 -76.37 -45.94 70.76
C LEU A 384 -76.50 -46.03 72.30
N ARG A 385 -75.98 -45.04 73.03
CA ARG A 385 -76.22 -44.92 74.49
C ARG A 385 -77.70 -44.72 74.80
N LYS A 386 -78.39 -43.83 74.10
CA LYS A 386 -79.85 -43.63 74.27
C LYS A 386 -80.64 -44.89 73.94
N ALA A 387 -80.32 -45.57 72.85
CA ALA A 387 -80.97 -46.83 72.46
C ALA A 387 -80.72 -47.91 73.52
N ARG A 388 -79.50 -48.01 74.06
CA ARG A 388 -79.18 -48.91 75.17
C ARG A 388 -79.97 -48.57 76.43
N GLU A 389 -80.07 -47.30 76.81
CA GLU A 389 -80.88 -46.85 77.95
C GLU A 389 -82.38 -47.15 77.74
N GLN A 390 -82.89 -47.03 76.51
CA GLN A 390 -84.26 -47.41 76.17
C GLN A 390 -84.47 -48.93 76.29
N ILE A 391 -83.51 -49.74 75.83
CA ILE A 391 -83.54 -51.21 76.02
C ILE A 391 -83.57 -51.56 77.50
N THR A 392 -82.69 -50.95 78.33
CA THR A 392 -82.67 -51.17 79.79
C THR A 392 -83.97 -50.71 80.48
N ARG A 393 -84.68 -49.70 79.95
CA ARG A 393 -85.98 -49.26 80.47
C ARG A 393 -87.16 -50.16 80.06
N LEU A 394 -87.01 -50.90 78.97
CA LEU A 394 -88.01 -51.86 78.47
C LEU A 394 -87.81 -53.28 79.02
N GLU A 395 -86.95 -53.44 80.03
CA GLU A 395 -86.66 -54.71 80.71
C GLU A 395 -87.45 -54.78 82.04
N PRO A 396 -88.56 -55.53 82.14
CA PRO A 396 -89.26 -55.76 83.40
C PRO A 396 -88.78 -57.06 84.06
N LEU A 397 -88.30 -56.96 85.31
CA LEU A 397 -87.99 -58.10 86.17
C LEU A 397 -89.20 -59.05 86.31
N LYS A 398 -89.02 -60.33 85.99
CA LYS A 398 -89.22 -61.48 86.91
C LYS A 398 -88.25 -62.61 86.51
N LEU A 399 -87.20 -62.80 87.31
CA LEU A 399 -87.07 -63.76 88.41
C LEU A 399 -86.68 -65.18 87.93
N GLN A 400 -85.39 -65.47 88.10
CA GLN A 400 -84.84 -66.64 88.80
C GLN A 400 -85.60 -67.97 88.66
N ASP A 401 -85.08 -68.86 87.81
CA ASP A 401 -84.52 -70.18 88.16
C ASP A 401 -84.85 -71.24 87.08
N SER A 402 -83.81 -71.89 86.54
CA SER A 402 -83.78 -73.29 86.07
C SER A 402 -82.60 -73.56 85.12
N GLY A 403 -81.62 -74.30 85.64
CA GLY A 403 -81.23 -75.60 85.08
C GLY A 403 -80.57 -75.68 83.70
N HIS A 404 -79.24 -75.78 83.74
CA HIS A 404 -78.46 -76.88 83.16
C HIS A 404 -78.36 -77.04 81.62
N MET A 405 -77.17 -76.71 81.06
CA MET A 405 -76.19 -77.65 80.46
C MET A 405 -75.18 -76.86 79.60
N GLU A 406 -73.92 -76.91 80.00
CA GLU A 406 -72.72 -76.81 79.15
C GLU A 406 -72.71 -77.95 78.09
N PRO A 407 -71.77 -78.02 77.13
CA PRO A 407 -70.69 -77.08 76.77
C PRO A 407 -70.54 -76.88 75.25
N GLN A 408 -69.89 -75.80 74.79
CA GLN A 408 -68.94 -75.96 73.67
C GLN A 408 -67.94 -74.81 73.52
N GLU A 409 -66.68 -75.23 73.58
CA GLU A 409 -65.47 -74.52 73.16
C GLU A 409 -65.51 -74.10 71.69
N GLY A 410 -64.76 -73.04 71.40
CA GLY A 410 -64.24 -72.78 70.05
C GLY A 410 -64.93 -71.62 69.34
N LEU A 411 -64.32 -70.42 69.42
CA LEU A 411 -64.25 -69.42 68.34
C LEU A 411 -63.37 -68.23 68.78
N GLN A 412 -62.16 -68.53 69.26
CA GLN A 412 -61.09 -67.55 69.50
C GLN A 412 -59.83 -67.93 68.69
N ALA A 413 -60.05 -68.34 67.43
CA ALA A 413 -59.01 -68.79 66.51
C ALA A 413 -59.29 -68.40 65.04
N ALA A 414 -59.90 -67.23 64.79
CA ALA A 414 -60.27 -66.82 63.42
C ALA A 414 -60.13 -65.31 63.12
N PHE A 415 -59.21 -64.59 63.78
CA PHE A 415 -58.92 -63.19 63.42
C PHE A 415 -57.44 -62.79 63.53
N GLU A 416 -56.52 -63.75 63.33
CA GLU A 416 -55.07 -63.47 63.27
C GLU A 416 -54.36 -64.26 62.16
N GLU A 417 -55.11 -64.64 61.12
CA GLU A 417 -54.60 -65.38 59.95
C GLU A 417 -55.22 -64.83 58.66
N LYS A 418 -55.05 -63.52 58.39
CA LYS A 418 -55.35 -62.90 57.08
C LYS A 418 -54.85 -61.47 56.91
N MET A 419 -53.57 -61.19 57.21
CA MET A 419 -52.84 -60.03 56.65
C MET A 419 -51.33 -60.34 56.47
N THR A 420 -51.03 -61.55 56.01
CA THR A 420 -49.81 -61.80 55.24
C THR A 420 -50.25 -62.35 53.88
N ILE A 421 -49.49 -61.99 52.85
CA ILE A 421 -49.67 -62.28 51.41
C ILE A 421 -50.30 -61.09 50.62
N TYR A 422 -49.47 -60.57 49.70
CA TYR A 422 -49.66 -59.48 48.72
C TYR A 422 -49.50 -58.07 49.31
N ASP A 423 -48.31 -57.47 49.28
CA ASP A 423 -47.76 -56.94 48.02
C ASP A 423 -46.32 -57.42 47.75
N ARG A 424 -46.25 -58.53 47.02
CA ARG A 424 -45.07 -58.96 46.27
C ARG A 424 -45.00 -58.07 45.04
N SER A 425 -44.43 -56.87 45.17
CA SER A 425 -43.93 -56.15 44.01
C SER A 425 -42.72 -56.93 43.47
N PRO A 426 -42.78 -57.48 42.24
CA PRO A 426 -41.64 -58.15 41.65
C PRO A 426 -40.52 -57.11 41.49
N SER A 427 -39.32 -57.46 41.91
CA SER A 427 -38.11 -56.82 41.42
C SER A 427 -38.10 -57.02 39.90
N LEU A 428 -38.65 -56.04 39.17
CA LEU A 428 -38.43 -55.89 37.74
C LEU A 428 -36.92 -55.73 37.62
N LYS A 429 -36.24 -56.81 37.22
CA LYS A 429 -34.99 -56.70 36.48
C LYS A 429 -35.32 -55.77 35.32
N ARG A 430 -34.98 -54.48 35.45
CA ARG A 430 -34.86 -53.60 34.29
C ARG A 430 -33.84 -54.27 33.39
N SER A 431 -34.32 -54.98 32.39
CA SER A 431 -33.61 -55.10 31.12
C SER A 431 -33.28 -53.67 30.71
N ASN A 432 -32.01 -53.28 30.85
CA ASN A 432 -31.55 -51.95 30.50
C ASN A 432 -31.80 -51.78 28.99
N LEU A 433 -32.67 -50.84 28.61
CA LEU A 433 -32.95 -50.47 27.21
C LEU A 433 -31.70 -50.00 26.43
N LEU A 434 -30.56 -49.84 27.12
CA LEU A 434 -29.27 -49.47 26.55
C LEU A 434 -28.48 -50.68 26.00
N ASP A 435 -28.98 -51.92 26.16
CA ASP A 435 -28.34 -53.12 25.60
C ASP A 435 -28.76 -53.42 24.16
N GLU A 436 -29.75 -52.69 23.62
CA GLU A 436 -30.19 -52.80 22.22
C GLU A 436 -29.45 -51.82 21.27
N SER A 437 -28.62 -50.92 21.82
CA SER A 437 -27.84 -49.95 21.06
C SER A 437 -26.36 -50.16 21.27
N PHE A 438 -25.59 -50.27 20.17
CA PHE A 438 -24.15 -50.51 20.19
C PHE A 438 -23.39 -49.25 19.78
N LEU A 439 -22.30 -48.96 20.50
CA LEU A 439 -21.33 -47.92 20.20
C LEU A 439 -20.09 -48.57 19.60
N GLU A 440 -19.52 -47.96 18.57
CA GLU A 440 -18.34 -48.47 17.88
C GLU A 440 -17.08 -47.69 18.28
N CYS A 441 -15.98 -48.40 18.46
CA CYS A 441 -14.68 -47.78 18.54
C CYS A 441 -14.32 -47.14 17.17
N PRO A 442 -14.02 -45.83 17.10
CA PRO A 442 -13.73 -45.17 15.82
C PRO A 442 -12.43 -45.65 15.16
N ARG A 443 -11.56 -46.38 15.87
CA ARG A 443 -10.29 -46.91 15.36
C ARG A 443 -10.44 -48.32 14.80
N CYS A 444 -10.95 -49.27 15.59
CA CYS A 444 -11.04 -50.69 15.19
C CYS A 444 -12.45 -51.18 14.82
N LYS A 445 -13.47 -50.33 14.95
CA LYS A 445 -14.91 -50.64 14.74
C LYS A 445 -15.47 -51.77 15.61
N MET A 446 -14.80 -52.12 16.70
CA MET A 446 -15.34 -53.08 17.66
C MET A 446 -16.57 -52.49 18.36
N GLN A 447 -17.65 -53.27 18.39
CA GLN A 447 -18.95 -52.87 18.92
C GLN A 447 -19.05 -53.18 20.41
N TYR A 448 -19.54 -52.21 21.18
CA TYR A 448 -19.79 -52.30 22.61
C TYR A 448 -21.23 -51.92 22.89
N PRO A 449 -21.97 -52.68 23.71
CA PRO A 449 -23.29 -52.25 24.18
C PRO A 449 -23.21 -50.88 24.87
N THR A 450 -24.23 -50.03 24.72
CA THR A 450 -24.24 -48.69 25.34
C THR A 450 -24.17 -48.76 26.87
N SER A 451 -24.65 -49.88 27.45
CA SER A 451 -24.50 -50.21 28.87
C SER A 451 -23.03 -50.34 29.34
N GLN A 452 -22.11 -50.64 28.42
CA GLN A 452 -20.67 -50.84 28.65
C GLN A 452 -19.78 -49.68 28.12
N HIS A 453 -20.33 -48.46 28.03
CA HIS A 453 -19.59 -47.28 27.55
C HIS A 453 -18.25 -47.01 28.27
N ARG A 454 -18.13 -47.34 29.56
CA ARG A 454 -16.85 -47.22 30.29
C ARG A 454 -15.76 -48.15 29.75
N GLU A 455 -16.14 -49.35 29.32
CA GLU A 455 -15.22 -50.35 28.76
C GLU A 455 -14.78 -49.94 27.35
N LEU A 456 -15.68 -49.34 26.55
CA LEU A 456 -15.32 -48.70 25.28
C LEU A 456 -14.31 -47.56 25.46
N LEU A 457 -14.50 -46.67 26.43
CA LEU A 457 -13.53 -45.58 26.69
C LEU A 457 -12.16 -46.12 27.09
N ALA A 458 -12.12 -47.10 28.00
CA ALA A 458 -10.88 -47.77 28.37
C ALA A 458 -10.23 -48.47 27.16
N HIS A 459 -11.02 -49.05 26.26
CA HIS A 459 -10.53 -49.64 25.02
C HIS A 459 -9.95 -48.58 24.07
N ILE A 460 -10.61 -47.42 23.90
CA ILE A 460 -10.13 -46.32 23.04
C ILE A 460 -8.77 -45.79 23.49
N ASP A 461 -8.52 -45.72 24.80
CA ASP A 461 -7.26 -45.22 25.36
C ASP A 461 -6.04 -46.08 24.97
N PHE A 462 -6.23 -47.39 24.74
CA PHE A 462 -5.18 -48.32 24.34
C PHE A 462 -5.32 -48.85 22.90
N CYS A 463 -6.37 -48.45 22.17
CA CYS A 463 -6.63 -48.94 20.82
C CYS A 463 -5.69 -48.26 19.81
N THR A 464 -4.77 -49.04 19.25
CA THR A 464 -3.75 -48.62 18.26
C THR A 464 -4.05 -49.06 16.82
N ALA A 465 -5.26 -49.55 16.56
CA ALA A 465 -5.72 -49.93 15.21
C ALA A 465 -5.63 -48.79 14.20
#